data_AF-A0A1G2G8G2-F1
#
_entry.id   AF-A0A1G2G8G2-F1
#
_cell.length_a   1.000
_cell.length_b   1.000
_cell.length_c   1.000
_cell.angle_alpha   90.00
_cell.angle_beta   90.00
_cell.angle_gamma   90.00
#
_symmetry.space_group_name_H-M   'P 1'
#
loop_
_entity.id
_entity.type
_entity.pdbx_description
1 polymer ?
#
loop_
_entity_poly.entity_id
_entity_poly.type
_entity_poly.pdbx_seq_one_letter_code
_entity_poly.pdbx_strand_id
1 'polypeptide(L)'
;MLNVLDAKNQAEQPIDQLPASISWQAPEYVYTKKSPDWYWAVGIVTVGFFVVAIIFNNFLFGGFMLLGGFTIALYGARPPRIISFSLSVEGVRIENRVYPYESLKSFWIFYHPPQIKELSVESQKMIVPQIKIPLGDTNPAEIRAYLQQFIPERQQEESLIDTAMRFLKF
;
A
#
# COMPACT_ATOMS: atom_id res chain seq x y z
N MET A 1 -37.76 -40.78 -8.81
CA MET A 1 -38.32 -39.42 -8.81
C MET A 1 -37.68 -38.68 -7.63
N LEU A 2 -36.45 -38.21 -7.81
CA LEU A 2 -35.66 -37.51 -6.79
C LEU A 2 -36.10 -36.03 -6.79
N ASN A 3 -36.32 -35.52 -5.59
CA ASN A 3 -37.06 -34.31 -5.28
C ASN A 3 -36.32 -33.06 -5.82
N VAL A 4 -36.90 -32.41 -6.83
CA VAL A 4 -36.39 -31.17 -7.46
C VAL A 4 -36.49 -29.96 -6.51
N LEU A 5 -37.04 -30.15 -5.30
CA LEU A 5 -37.26 -29.09 -4.31
C LEU A 5 -36.07 -28.84 -3.36
N ASP A 6 -35.04 -29.69 -3.35
CA ASP A 6 -33.90 -29.55 -2.42
C ASP A 6 -32.75 -28.70 -3.00
N ALA A 7 -32.70 -28.53 -4.33
CA ALA A 7 -31.66 -27.73 -4.99
C ALA A 7 -31.94 -26.22 -4.99
N LYS A 8 -33.13 -25.78 -4.55
CA LYS A 8 -33.54 -24.36 -4.57
C LYS A 8 -33.26 -23.63 -3.25
N ASN A 9 -33.00 -24.36 -2.17
CA ASN A 9 -32.80 -23.79 -0.82
C ASN A 9 -31.34 -23.53 -0.45
N GLN A 10 -30.38 -23.68 -1.37
CA GLN A 10 -28.97 -23.35 -1.14
C GLN A 10 -28.54 -22.03 -1.82
N ALA A 11 -29.44 -21.33 -2.50
CA ALA A 11 -29.13 -20.11 -3.27
C ALA A 11 -29.69 -18.80 -2.68
N GLU A 12 -30.14 -18.82 -1.42
CA GLU A 12 -30.54 -17.59 -0.70
C GLU A 12 -29.74 -17.50 0.60
N GLN A 13 -28.49 -17.07 0.49
CA GLN A 13 -27.79 -16.50 1.64
C GLN A 13 -28.46 -15.14 1.96
N PRO A 14 -28.94 -14.92 3.20
CA PRO A 14 -29.58 -13.66 3.56
C PRO A 14 -28.63 -12.49 3.35
N ILE A 15 -29.07 -11.46 2.62
CA ILE A 15 -28.32 -10.22 2.34
C ILE A 15 -28.05 -9.41 3.64
N ASP A 16 -28.64 -9.81 4.77
CA ASP A 16 -28.71 -9.05 6.04
C ASP A 16 -27.53 -9.27 7.02
N GLN A 17 -26.48 -10.02 6.65
CA GLN A 17 -25.34 -10.29 7.57
C GLN A 17 -24.00 -9.64 7.18
N LEU A 18 -24.01 -8.67 6.27
CA LEU A 18 -22.79 -7.89 6.03
C LEU A 18 -22.52 -7.00 7.25
N PRO A 19 -21.35 -7.11 7.89
CA PRO A 19 -21.01 -6.27 9.03
C PRO A 19 -21.11 -4.79 8.62
N ALA A 20 -21.76 -3.98 9.45
CA ALA A 20 -21.96 -2.54 9.20
C ALA A 20 -20.64 -1.79 8.94
N SER A 21 -19.53 -2.35 9.42
CA SER A 21 -18.17 -1.92 9.08
C SER A 21 -17.18 -3.06 9.18
N ILE A 22 -16.20 -3.11 8.28
CA ILE A 22 -15.04 -4.01 8.34
C ILE A 22 -13.83 -3.18 8.75
N SER A 23 -13.16 -3.50 9.86
CA SER A 23 -11.95 -2.80 10.30
C SER A 23 -10.76 -3.74 10.39
N TRP A 24 -9.58 -3.25 9.99
CA TRP A 24 -8.32 -3.97 10.11
C TRP A 24 -7.16 -3.03 10.36
N GLN A 25 -6.04 -3.59 10.80
CA GLN A 25 -4.79 -2.86 10.97
C GLN A 25 -3.79 -3.38 9.96
N ALA A 26 -3.13 -2.46 9.26
CA ALA A 26 -2.05 -2.80 8.35
C ALA A 26 -0.99 -1.69 8.34
N PRO A 27 0.25 -1.99 7.90
CA PRO A 27 1.28 -0.97 7.73
C PRO A 27 0.81 0.14 6.78
N GLU A 28 1.28 1.38 6.92
CA GLU A 28 0.90 2.48 6.02
C GLU A 28 1.28 2.22 4.55
N TYR A 29 2.35 1.46 4.34
CA TYR A 29 2.83 1.02 3.04
C TYR A 29 3.36 -0.42 3.18
N VAL A 30 3.31 -1.21 2.10
CA VAL A 30 4.02 -2.51 2.08
C VAL A 30 5.51 -2.25 2.19
N TYR A 31 6.03 -2.50 3.38
CA TYR A 31 7.43 -2.26 3.70
C TYR A 31 8.28 -3.42 3.22
N THR A 32 9.03 -3.18 2.16
CA THR A 32 10.16 -4.04 1.81
C THR A 32 11.24 -3.81 2.87
N LYS A 33 11.51 -4.81 3.71
CA LYS A 33 12.64 -4.77 4.64
C LYS A 33 13.92 -4.47 3.85
N LYS A 34 14.53 -3.31 4.12
CA LYS A 34 15.78 -2.92 3.46
C LYS A 34 16.83 -3.99 3.74
N SER A 35 17.41 -4.57 2.69
CA SER A 35 18.49 -5.53 2.85
C SER A 35 19.76 -4.83 3.35
N PRO A 36 20.67 -5.56 4.03
CA PRO A 36 21.99 -5.02 4.38
C PRO A 36 22.71 -4.38 3.17
N ASP A 37 22.50 -4.93 1.98
CA ASP A 37 23.07 -4.42 0.71
C ASP A 37 22.63 -2.99 0.39
N TRP A 38 21.41 -2.61 0.77
CA TRP A 38 20.90 -1.25 0.56
C TRP A 38 21.69 -0.24 1.41
N TYR A 39 21.99 -0.59 2.66
CA TYR A 39 22.82 0.25 3.54
C TYR A 39 24.27 0.33 3.04
N TRP A 40 24.81 -0.76 2.51
CA TRP A 40 26.12 -0.76 1.85
C TRP A 40 26.14 0.15 0.63
N ALA A 41 25.12 0.11 -0.23
CA ALA A 41 25.03 0.98 -1.39
C ALA A 41 25.01 2.47 -1.00
N VAL A 42 24.16 2.85 -0.04
CA VAL A 42 24.12 4.23 0.49
C VAL A 42 25.47 4.63 1.07
N GLY A 43 26.10 3.76 1.88
CA GLY A 43 27.41 4.00 2.47
C GLY A 43 28.51 4.20 1.43
N ILE A 44 28.58 3.35 0.41
CA ILE A 44 29.57 3.44 -0.68
C ILE A 44 29.40 4.76 -1.44
N VAL A 45 28.16 5.12 -1.78
CA VAL A 45 27.87 6.38 -2.49
C VAL A 45 28.26 7.59 -1.64
N THR A 46 27.87 7.61 -0.36
CA THR A 46 28.21 8.69 0.56
C THR A 46 29.73 8.84 0.74
N VAL A 47 30.45 7.72 0.95
CA VAL A 47 31.92 7.75 1.09
C VAL A 47 32.58 8.18 -0.22
N GLY A 48 32.09 7.72 -1.37
CA GLY A 48 32.59 8.14 -2.68
C GLY A 48 32.50 9.65 -2.87
N PHE A 49 31.34 10.24 -2.60
CA PHE A 49 31.16 11.69 -2.67
C PHE A 49 31.97 12.45 -1.61
N PHE A 50 32.15 11.88 -0.42
CA PHE A 50 33.00 12.46 0.62
C PHE A 50 34.47 12.51 0.19
N VAL A 51 34.99 11.45 -0.43
CA VAL A 51 36.36 11.43 -0.98
C VAL A 51 36.52 12.46 -2.10
N VAL A 52 35.54 12.57 -3.00
CA VAL A 52 35.51 13.64 -4.01
C VAL A 52 35.57 15.00 -3.34
N ALA A 53 34.80 15.24 -2.28
CA ALA A 53 34.81 16.50 -1.54
C ALA A 53 36.22 16.86 -1.02
N ILE A 54 36.97 15.88 -0.50
CA ILE A 54 38.35 16.08 -0.02
C ILE A 54 39.28 16.44 -1.18
N ILE A 55 39.17 15.77 -2.34
CA ILE A 55 40.01 16.05 -3.53
C ILE A 55 39.82 17.50 -3.99
N PHE A 56 38.58 17.99 -3.96
CA PHE A 56 38.24 19.38 -4.30
C PHE A 56 38.43 20.36 -3.12
N ASN A 57 38.97 19.90 -1.99
CA ASN A 57 39.20 20.67 -0.77
C ASN A 57 37.92 21.39 -0.24
N ASN A 58 36.76 20.78 -0.49
CA ASN A 58 35.45 21.31 -0.14
C ASN A 58 34.87 20.58 1.08
N PHE A 59 35.32 20.99 2.26
CA PHE A 59 34.88 20.40 3.53
C PHE A 59 33.38 20.56 3.81
N LEU A 60 32.76 21.65 3.33
CA LEU A 60 31.32 21.88 3.50
C LEU A 60 30.50 20.83 2.74
N PHE A 61 30.86 20.56 1.48
CA PHE A 61 30.20 19.54 0.68
C PHE A 61 30.39 18.13 1.29
N GLY A 62 31.59 17.83 1.79
CA GLY A 62 31.87 16.56 2.47
C GLY A 62 30.99 16.37 3.71
N GLY A 63 30.89 17.39 4.57
CA GLY A 63 30.02 17.37 5.73
C GLY A 63 28.54 17.18 5.36
N PHE A 64 28.07 17.87 4.31
CA PHE A 64 26.70 17.72 3.82
C PHE A 64 26.41 16.30 3.31
N MET A 65 27.36 15.68 2.61
CA MET A 65 27.21 14.31 2.11
C MET A 65 27.13 13.29 3.25
N LEU A 66 27.94 13.44 4.29
CA LEU A 66 27.84 12.60 5.48
C LEU A 66 26.48 12.76 6.18
N LEU A 67 26.02 14.00 6.37
CA LEU A 67 24.73 14.29 6.99
C LEU A 67 23.57 13.72 6.15
N GLY A 68 23.61 13.88 4.83
CA GLY A 68 22.62 13.37 3.89
C GLY A 68 22.58 11.84 3.89
N GLY A 69 23.74 11.18 3.77
CA GLY A 69 23.85 9.73 3.84
C GLY A 69 23.33 9.16 5.16
N PHE A 70 23.69 9.79 6.28
CA PHE A 70 23.18 9.42 7.60
C PHE A 70 21.66 9.59 7.68
N THR A 71 21.12 10.70 7.17
CA THR A 71 19.68 10.97 7.17
C THR A 71 18.92 9.94 6.33
N ILE A 72 19.45 9.58 5.15
CA ILE A 72 18.88 8.53 4.28
C ILE A 72 18.88 7.19 5.00
N ALA A 73 20.00 6.82 5.63
CA ALA A 73 20.10 5.57 6.39
C ALA A 73 19.11 5.54 7.57
N LEU A 74 18.98 6.66 8.30
CA LEU A 74 18.06 6.79 9.42
C LEU A 74 16.59 6.72 8.96
N TYR A 75 16.26 7.33 7.83
CA TYR A 75 14.91 7.28 7.27
C TYR A 75 14.56 5.88 6.77
N GLY A 76 15.50 5.20 6.09
CA GLY A 76 15.33 3.81 5.66
C GLY A 76 15.17 2.81 6.81
N ALA A 77 15.74 3.12 7.97
CA ALA A 77 15.60 2.32 9.19
C ALA A 77 14.27 2.53 9.94
N ARG A 78 13.44 3.52 9.56
CA ARG A 78 12.16 3.72 10.22
C ARG A 78 11.18 2.61 9.81
N PRO A 79 10.64 1.82 10.76
CA PRO A 79 9.58 0.87 10.45
C PRO A 79 8.32 1.62 10.01
N PRO A 80 7.51 1.04 9.11
CA PRO A 80 6.23 1.62 8.71
C PRO A 80 5.33 1.70 9.94
N ARG A 81 4.57 2.78 10.07
CA ARG A 81 3.54 2.87 11.12
C ARG A 81 2.41 1.90 10.82
N ILE A 82 1.88 1.26 11.85
CA ILE A 82 0.65 0.47 11.75
C ILE A 82 -0.51 1.46 11.83
N ILE A 83 -1.34 1.49 10.80
CA ILE A 83 -2.52 2.36 10.74
C ILE A 83 -3.80 1.53 10.70
N SER A 84 -4.87 2.08 11.26
CA SER A 84 -6.19 1.46 11.28
C SER A 84 -6.99 1.86 10.05
N PHE A 85 -7.47 0.86 9.33
CA PHE A 85 -8.38 1.02 8.20
C PHE A 85 -9.78 0.53 8.60
N SER A 86 -10.82 1.22 8.14
CA SER A 86 -12.18 0.69 8.22
C SER A 86 -13.00 1.02 6.99
N LEU A 87 -13.68 0.02 6.45
CA LEU A 87 -14.73 0.17 5.44
C LEU A 87 -16.06 0.32 6.15
N SER A 88 -16.82 1.34 5.79
CA SER A 88 -18.15 1.63 6.33
C SER A 88 -19.05 2.16 5.22
N VAL A 89 -20.35 2.25 5.46
CA VAL A 89 -21.31 2.81 4.49
C VAL A 89 -20.96 4.25 4.08
N GLU A 90 -20.32 5.01 4.98
CA GLU A 90 -19.87 6.38 4.72
C GLU A 90 -18.68 6.44 3.75
N GLY A 91 -17.93 5.35 3.60
CA GLY A 91 -16.71 5.29 2.79
C GLY A 91 -15.55 4.55 3.46
N VAL A 92 -14.36 4.77 2.91
CA VAL A 92 -13.10 4.19 3.39
C VAL A 92 -12.47 5.14 4.42
N ARG A 93 -12.32 4.69 5.66
CA ARG A 93 -11.64 5.45 6.73
C ARG A 93 -10.20 4.97 6.86
N ILE A 94 -9.28 5.94 6.86
CA ILE A 94 -7.85 5.74 7.06
C ILE A 94 -7.46 6.60 8.27
N GLU A 95 -7.12 5.95 9.38
CA GLU A 95 -6.98 6.58 10.71
C GLU A 95 -8.15 7.51 11.05
N ASN A 96 -7.95 8.83 10.93
CA ASN A 96 -8.88 9.87 11.33
C ASN A 96 -9.52 10.60 10.13
N ARG A 97 -9.28 10.13 8.90
CA ARG A 97 -9.85 10.68 7.66
C ARG A 97 -10.81 9.69 7.02
N VAL A 98 -11.99 10.18 6.64
CA VAL A 98 -12.97 9.41 5.86
C VAL A 98 -12.90 9.85 4.40
N TYR A 99 -12.79 8.87 3.51
CA TYR A 99 -12.85 9.03 2.05
C TYR A 99 -14.21 8.51 1.57
N PRO A 100 -15.18 9.41 1.28
CA PRO A 100 -16.50 9.00 0.81
C PRO A 100 -16.41 8.28 -0.53
N TYR A 101 -17.27 7.30 -0.76
CA TYR A 101 -17.30 6.55 -2.03
C TYR A 101 -17.54 7.44 -3.26
N GLU A 102 -18.27 8.54 -3.09
CA GLU A 102 -18.46 9.57 -4.13
C GLU A 102 -17.17 10.24 -4.58
N SER A 103 -16.13 10.23 -3.74
CA SER A 103 -14.82 10.83 -4.05
C SER A 103 -13.85 9.86 -4.72
N LEU A 104 -14.27 8.60 -4.88
CA LEU A 104 -13.49 7.50 -5.40
C LEU A 104 -14.04 7.11 -6.78
N LYS A 105 -13.17 6.66 -7.69
CA LYS A 105 -13.55 6.31 -9.07
C LYS A 105 -13.67 4.81 -9.28
N SER A 106 -12.65 4.10 -8.84
CA SER A 106 -12.50 2.67 -9.07
C SER A 106 -11.68 2.06 -7.94
N PHE A 107 -11.77 0.75 -7.78
CA PHE A 107 -10.85 0.02 -6.95
C PHE A 107 -10.31 -1.21 -7.67
N TRP A 108 -9.15 -1.68 -7.26
CA TRP A 108 -8.51 -2.91 -7.71
C TRP A 108 -7.82 -3.60 -6.56
N ILE A 109 -7.87 -4.92 -6.49
CA ILE A 109 -7.15 -5.67 -5.46
C ILE A 109 -5.96 -6.36 -6.11
N PHE A 110 -4.75 -5.92 -5.75
CA PHE A 110 -3.51 -6.59 -6.09
C PHE A 110 -3.30 -7.77 -5.15
N TYR A 111 -3.51 -8.98 -5.67
CA TYR A 111 -3.32 -10.23 -4.94
C TYR A 111 -2.24 -11.08 -5.63
N HIS A 112 -1.01 -11.00 -5.11
CA HIS A 112 0.11 -11.85 -5.52
C HIS A 112 0.76 -12.47 -4.27
N PRO A 113 0.23 -13.61 -3.77
CA PRO A 113 0.87 -14.36 -2.69
C PRO A 113 2.28 -14.78 -3.11
N PRO A 114 3.31 -14.70 -2.23
CA PRO A 114 3.28 -14.37 -0.81
C PRO A 114 3.60 -12.89 -0.47
N GLN A 115 3.77 -12.01 -1.46
CA GLN A 115 4.35 -10.67 -1.26
C GLN A 115 3.34 -9.52 -1.31
N ILE A 116 2.20 -9.68 -2.00
CA ILE A 116 1.29 -8.57 -2.30
C ILE A 116 -0.14 -8.93 -1.95
N LYS A 117 -0.70 -8.12 -1.07
CA LYS A 117 -2.10 -8.18 -0.67
C LYS A 117 -2.55 -6.76 -0.37
N GLU A 118 -2.83 -6.02 -1.44
CA GLU A 118 -3.11 -4.59 -1.38
C GLU A 118 -4.41 -4.26 -2.11
N LEU A 119 -5.23 -3.43 -1.48
CA LEU A 119 -6.36 -2.77 -2.10
C LEU A 119 -5.88 -1.43 -2.63
N SER A 120 -6.03 -1.21 -3.92
CA SER A 120 -5.75 0.05 -4.56
C SER A 120 -7.06 0.76 -4.89
N VAL A 121 -7.19 2.00 -4.46
CA VAL A 121 -8.39 2.82 -4.64
C VAL A 121 -8.01 4.06 -5.44
N GLU A 122 -8.69 4.28 -6.57
CA GLU A 122 -8.53 5.51 -7.36
C GLU A 122 -9.32 6.65 -6.72
N SER A 123 -8.67 7.75 -6.40
CA SER A 123 -9.36 8.99 -6.00
C SER A 123 -9.65 9.87 -7.21
N GLN A 124 -10.75 10.62 -7.19
CA GLN A 124 -11.04 11.63 -8.21
C GLN A 124 -10.08 12.83 -8.18
N LYS A 125 -9.27 12.97 -7.13
CA LYS A 125 -8.33 14.10 -6.96
C LYS A 125 -7.14 13.97 -7.90
N MET A 126 -6.87 15.03 -8.69
CA MET A 126 -5.75 15.13 -9.64
C MET A 126 -4.35 14.92 -9.03
N ILE A 127 -4.17 15.16 -7.73
CA ILE A 127 -2.83 15.23 -7.10
C ILE A 127 -2.41 13.89 -6.48
N VAL A 128 -3.35 13.06 -6.05
CA VAL A 128 -3.08 11.71 -5.50
C VAL A 128 -4.06 10.73 -6.13
N PRO A 129 -3.77 10.23 -7.34
CA PRO A 129 -4.73 9.46 -8.13
C PRO A 129 -5.01 8.07 -7.54
N GLN A 130 -4.09 7.52 -6.75
CA GLN A 130 -4.17 6.14 -6.26
C GLN A 130 -3.79 6.05 -4.79
N ILE A 131 -4.66 5.47 -3.96
CA ILE A 131 -4.44 5.19 -2.55
C ILE A 131 -4.26 3.68 -2.42
N LYS A 132 -3.06 3.23 -2.02
CA LYS A 132 -2.76 1.82 -1.76
C LYS A 132 -2.98 1.53 -0.29
N ILE A 133 -3.79 0.51 -0.01
CA ILE A 133 -4.21 0.09 1.32
C ILE A 133 -3.82 -1.38 1.47
N PRO A 134 -2.79 -1.70 2.26
CA PRO A 134 -2.45 -3.09 2.52
C PRO A 134 -3.56 -3.77 3.32
N LEU A 135 -3.89 -4.99 2.93
CA LEU A 135 -4.99 -5.76 3.51
C LEU A 135 -4.57 -6.62 4.69
N GLY A 136 -3.27 -6.69 5.01
CA GLY A 136 -2.75 -7.44 6.15
C GLY A 136 -3.25 -8.89 6.18
N ASP A 137 -3.86 -9.31 7.29
CA ASP A 137 -4.45 -10.64 7.43
C ASP A 137 -5.90 -10.75 6.95
N THR A 138 -6.55 -9.63 6.60
CA THR A 138 -7.97 -9.57 6.22
C THR A 138 -8.27 -10.29 4.91
N ASN A 139 -9.40 -11.00 4.80
CA ASN A 139 -9.76 -11.75 3.60
C ASN A 139 -10.02 -10.80 2.40
N PRO A 140 -9.24 -10.88 1.30
CA PRO A 140 -9.45 -10.02 0.14
C PRO A 140 -10.81 -10.20 -0.52
N ALA A 141 -11.39 -11.40 -0.42
CA ALA A 141 -12.69 -11.71 -1.01
C ALA A 141 -13.83 -10.95 -0.32
N GLU A 142 -13.77 -10.81 1.01
CA GLU A 142 -14.75 -10.06 1.80
C GLU A 142 -14.68 -8.56 1.47
N ILE A 143 -13.46 -8.02 1.38
CA ILE A 143 -13.24 -6.62 1.00
C ILE A 143 -13.74 -6.35 -0.43
N ARG A 144 -13.49 -7.27 -1.37
CA ARG A 144 -14.00 -7.18 -2.73
C ARG A 144 -15.52 -7.15 -2.75
N ALA A 145 -16.17 -8.12 -2.09
CA ALA A 145 -17.62 -8.24 -2.05
C ALA A 145 -18.29 -7.00 -1.42
N TYR A 146 -17.66 -6.38 -0.43
CA TYR A 146 -18.14 -5.14 0.17
C TYR A 146 -17.97 -3.94 -0.76
N LEU A 147 -16.79 -3.74 -1.35
CA LEU A 147 -16.50 -2.58 -2.20
C LEU A 147 -17.23 -2.58 -3.54
N GLN A 148 -17.48 -3.75 -4.14
CA GLN A 148 -18.25 -3.89 -5.38
C GLN A 148 -19.66 -3.32 -5.27
N GLN A 149 -20.22 -3.21 -4.06
CA GLN A 149 -21.55 -2.64 -3.84
C GLN A 149 -21.56 -1.10 -3.94
N PHE A 150 -20.41 -0.45 -3.79
CA PHE A 150 -20.31 1.02 -3.73
C PHE A 150 -19.55 1.62 -4.92
N ILE A 151 -18.52 0.94 -5.43
CA ILE A 151 -17.62 1.45 -6.48
C ILE A 151 -17.35 0.33 -7.51
N PRO A 152 -17.24 0.64 -8.81
CA PRO A 152 -16.84 -0.35 -9.81
C PRO A 152 -15.41 -0.84 -9.62
N GLU A 153 -15.20 -2.15 -9.77
CA GLU A 153 -13.88 -2.74 -9.90
C GLU A 153 -13.31 -2.45 -11.29
N ARG A 154 -12.16 -1.77 -11.38
CA ARG A 154 -11.45 -1.58 -12.65
C ARG A 154 -9.99 -1.96 -12.49
N GLN A 155 -9.46 -2.66 -13.49
CA GLN A 155 -8.04 -2.98 -13.54
C GLN A 155 -7.23 -1.68 -13.60
N GLN A 156 -6.40 -1.47 -12.58
CA GLN A 156 -5.46 -0.36 -12.54
C GLN A 156 -4.10 -0.85 -13.01
N GLU A 157 -3.47 -0.12 -13.92
CA GLU A 157 -2.09 -0.40 -14.29
C GLU A 157 -1.18 -0.07 -13.10
N GLU A 158 -0.24 -0.97 -12.77
CA GLU A 158 0.85 -0.63 -11.87
C GLU A 158 1.59 0.58 -12.48
N SER A 159 1.82 1.63 -11.71
CA SER A 159 2.56 2.79 -12.20
C SER A 159 3.94 2.32 -12.66
N LEU A 160 4.45 2.82 -13.80
CA LEU A 160 5.81 2.49 -14.27
C LEU A 160 6.88 2.78 -13.21
N ILE A 161 6.57 3.70 -12.29
CA ILE A 161 7.38 4.03 -11.11
C ILE A 161 7.37 2.87 -10.10
N ASP A 162 6.25 2.17 -9.91
CA ASP A 162 6.17 0.97 -9.06
C ASP A 162 6.98 -0.19 -9.62
N THR A 163 6.94 -0.38 -10.95
CA THR A 163 7.78 -1.38 -11.64
C THR A 163 9.27 -1.06 -11.47
N ALA A 164 9.63 0.22 -11.60
CA ALA A 164 11.00 0.69 -11.34
C ALA A 164 11.40 0.51 -9.88
N MET A 165 10.53 0.85 -8.92
CA MET A 165 10.76 0.67 -7.48
C MET A 165 10.93 -0.80 -7.11
N ARG A 166 10.15 -1.70 -7.72
CA ARG A 166 10.28 -3.15 -7.54
C ARG A 166 11.60 -3.68 -8.10
N PHE A 167 12.00 -3.25 -9.29
CA PHE A 167 13.29 -3.61 -9.87
C PHE A 167 14.46 -3.11 -8.99
N LEU A 168 14.28 -1.94 -8.38
CA LEU A 168 15.27 -1.32 -7.51
C LEU A 168 15.21 -1.79 -6.05
N LYS A 169 14.32 -2.73 -5.68
CA LYS A 169 14.10 -3.15 -4.28
C LYS A 169 13.98 -1.96 -3.30
N PHE A 170 13.27 -0.91 -3.71
CA PHE A 170 12.86 0.15 -2.78
C PHE A 170 11.63 -0.26 -1.97
#